data_AF-A0A9W4GI18-F1
#
_entry.id   AF-A0A9W4GI18-F1
#
_cell.length_a   1.000
_cell.length_b   1.000
_cell.length_c   1.000
_cell.angle_alpha   90.00
_cell.angle_beta   90.00
_cell.angle_gamma   90.00
#
_symmetry.space_group_name_H-M   'P 1'
#
loop_
_entity.id
_entity.type
_entity.pdbx_description
1 polymer ?
#
loop_
_entity_poly.entity_id
_entity_poly.type
_entity_poly.pdbx_seq_one_letter_code
_entity_poly.pdbx_strand_id
1 'polypeptide(L)'
;MAAIFSSIFKKSQQPLQESVPCDREFIFPKVVEETDGIDCNSDCSSCVIKYPRGFSIDEDDELYGNIKEWSTHILVATGKSDWVHNVSDEVGSVMEAIENTEIKPSNGKLKLSASNIPIPPLSDGYAGPTTVLLLPAWTIVENVTPKSVDKLITDFVDKSPTTSAPLEPLTLPQSLETSIPGADVLHSRPCPHSAIILLCSQGKRDSRCGQSAPLLRKEFERHLRGYGLFRNLDDERPGGVGIYFISHVGGHKYSANVLIYRKEDAFGIDQISRATVEGKLLPRLEEENKTLEGAAQCIWLARVKPGDCEGIIKFTVLQGKVVNPEKQLRGGFDRRREVTSW
;
A
#
# COMPACT_ATOMS: atom_id res chain seq x y z
N MET A 1 -67.88 -8.83 41.48
CA MET A 1 -68.19 -10.20 40.98
C MET A 1 -67.78 -10.27 39.52
N ALA A 2 -67.12 -11.38 39.17
CA ALA A 2 -66.92 -11.95 37.84
C ALA A 2 -66.00 -11.21 36.84
N ALA A 3 -64.88 -11.88 36.56
CA ALA A 3 -63.95 -11.69 35.46
C ALA A 3 -64.56 -12.04 34.09
N ILE A 4 -63.89 -11.66 33.00
CA ILE A 4 -63.62 -12.53 31.83
C ILE A 4 -62.33 -12.04 31.13
N PHE A 5 -61.38 -12.95 31.02
CA PHE A 5 -60.18 -12.90 30.19
C PHE A 5 -60.56 -13.13 28.72
N SER A 6 -59.92 -12.42 27.79
CA SER A 6 -59.71 -12.91 26.43
C SER A 6 -58.39 -12.39 25.89
N SER A 7 -57.48 -13.34 25.67
CA SER A 7 -56.16 -13.22 25.07
C SER A 7 -56.31 -13.17 23.55
N ILE A 8 -55.74 -12.17 22.89
CA ILE A 8 -55.48 -12.21 21.44
C ILE A 8 -54.00 -11.89 21.21
N PHE A 9 -53.30 -12.91 20.71
CA PHE A 9 -51.92 -12.92 20.26
C PHE A 9 -51.59 -11.73 19.34
N LYS A 10 -50.67 -10.85 19.76
CA LYS A 10 -49.90 -10.03 18.83
C LYS A 10 -48.71 -10.86 18.34
N LYS A 11 -48.82 -11.44 17.14
CA LYS A 11 -47.66 -11.92 16.38
C LYS A 11 -46.76 -10.73 16.10
N SER A 12 -45.60 -10.69 16.74
CA SER A 12 -44.49 -9.83 16.34
C SER A 12 -43.98 -10.32 14.99
N GLN A 13 -44.37 -9.64 13.91
CA GLN A 13 -43.65 -9.75 12.65
C GLN A 13 -42.35 -8.98 12.82
N GLN A 14 -41.26 -9.71 13.09
CA GLN A 14 -39.92 -9.21 12.81
C GLN A 14 -39.85 -8.99 11.29
N PRO A 15 -39.36 -7.83 10.81
CA PRO A 15 -39.10 -7.69 9.39
C PRO A 15 -38.02 -8.71 9.00
N LEU A 16 -38.37 -9.58 8.05
CA LEU A 16 -37.42 -10.42 7.35
C LEU A 16 -36.38 -9.48 6.74
N GLN A 17 -35.16 -9.55 7.26
CA GLN A 17 -34.00 -8.90 6.70
C GLN A 17 -33.70 -9.66 5.41
N GLU A 18 -34.27 -9.18 4.30
CA GLU A 18 -33.93 -9.63 2.96
C GLU A 18 -32.42 -9.46 2.79
N SER A 19 -31.71 -10.58 2.69
CA SER A 19 -30.30 -10.61 2.34
C SER A 19 -30.17 -10.05 0.92
N VAL A 20 -29.67 -8.82 0.82
CA VAL A 20 -29.26 -8.25 -0.46
C VAL A 20 -28.18 -9.15 -1.05
N PRO A 21 -28.32 -9.67 -2.27
CA PRO A 21 -27.25 -10.41 -2.94
C PRO A 21 -26.07 -9.45 -3.15
N CYS A 22 -24.96 -9.70 -2.45
CA CYS A 22 -23.73 -8.92 -2.57
C CYS A 22 -22.86 -9.49 -3.70
N ASP A 23 -23.41 -9.59 -4.91
CA ASP A 23 -22.60 -9.95 -6.09
C ASP A 23 -21.96 -8.68 -6.67
N ARG A 24 -21.27 -7.93 -5.81
CA ARG A 24 -20.38 -6.86 -6.26
C ARG A 24 -19.06 -7.51 -6.67
N GLU A 25 -18.74 -7.43 -7.96
CA GLU A 25 -17.48 -7.95 -8.47
C GLU A 25 -16.33 -6.99 -8.14
N PHE A 26 -15.49 -7.37 -7.16
CA PHE A 26 -14.25 -6.68 -6.85
C PHE A 26 -13.13 -7.17 -7.77
N ILE A 27 -12.19 -6.29 -8.16
CA ILE A 27 -11.09 -6.67 -9.04
C ILE A 27 -10.11 -7.67 -8.39
N PHE A 28 -10.08 -7.73 -7.06
CA PHE A 28 -9.23 -8.65 -6.30
C PHE A 28 -10.06 -9.82 -5.75
N PRO A 29 -9.51 -11.04 -5.73
CA PRO A 29 -10.18 -12.18 -5.14
C PRO A 29 -10.43 -11.95 -3.64
N LYS A 30 -11.67 -12.18 -3.21
CA LYS A 30 -12.02 -12.23 -1.78
C LYS A 30 -11.52 -13.53 -1.17
N VAL A 31 -11.18 -13.52 0.12
CA VAL A 31 -10.94 -14.76 0.86
C VAL A 31 -12.23 -15.59 0.96
N VAL A 32 -12.11 -16.90 0.82
CA VAL A 32 -13.25 -17.82 0.83
C VAL A 32 -12.94 -18.99 1.75
N GLU A 33 -13.83 -19.27 2.71
CA GLU A 33 -13.65 -20.25 3.78
C GLU A 33 -13.17 -21.62 3.26
N GLU A 34 -13.74 -22.11 2.16
CA GLU A 34 -13.41 -23.41 1.58
C GLU A 34 -11.95 -23.54 1.14
N THR A 35 -11.31 -22.41 0.76
CA THR A 35 -9.93 -22.40 0.26
C THR A 35 -8.95 -21.74 1.23
N ASP A 36 -9.43 -20.82 2.05
CA ASP A 36 -8.62 -19.96 2.91
C ASP A 36 -8.71 -20.37 4.40
N GLY A 37 -9.63 -21.27 4.75
CA GLY A 37 -9.87 -21.80 6.08
C GLY A 37 -11.00 -21.09 6.83
N ILE A 38 -11.55 -21.76 7.84
CA ILE A 38 -12.71 -21.28 8.63
C ILE A 38 -12.51 -19.92 9.30
N ASP A 39 -11.27 -19.60 9.65
CA ASP A 39 -10.93 -18.35 10.34
C ASP A 39 -10.44 -17.26 9.36
N CYS A 40 -10.67 -17.38 8.06
CA CYS A 40 -10.12 -16.44 7.07
C CYS A 40 -10.65 -15.00 7.22
N ASN A 41 -11.84 -14.85 7.80
CA ASN A 41 -12.49 -13.57 8.11
C ASN A 41 -12.44 -13.18 9.59
N SER A 42 -11.67 -13.93 10.41
CA SER A 42 -11.58 -13.69 11.84
C SER A 42 -10.52 -12.63 12.17
N ASP A 43 -10.87 -11.72 13.08
CA ASP A 43 -9.91 -10.78 13.65
C ASP A 43 -8.78 -11.51 14.39
N CYS A 44 -7.62 -10.88 14.42
CA CYS A 44 -6.46 -11.36 15.17
C CYS A 44 -6.75 -11.47 16.67
N SER A 45 -6.89 -12.70 17.17
CA SER A 45 -7.18 -12.98 18.58
C SER A 45 -6.03 -12.63 19.54
N SER A 46 -4.79 -12.56 19.02
CA SER A 46 -3.59 -12.23 19.78
C SER A 46 -3.21 -10.74 19.74
N CYS A 47 -3.92 -9.93 18.94
CA CYS A 47 -3.60 -8.52 18.78
C CYS A 47 -4.10 -7.72 19.98
N VAL A 48 -3.17 -7.04 20.65
CA VAL A 48 -3.46 -6.25 21.86
C VAL A 48 -3.51 -4.75 21.58
N ILE A 49 -2.97 -4.31 20.45
CA ILE A 49 -2.97 -2.90 20.05
C ILE A 49 -4.40 -2.48 19.67
N LYS A 50 -4.84 -1.35 20.20
CA LYS A 50 -6.13 -0.74 19.89
C LYS A 50 -5.94 0.73 19.58
N TYR A 51 -6.84 1.29 18.79
CA TYR A 51 -6.88 2.73 18.57
C TYR A 51 -7.26 3.48 19.86
N PRO A 52 -6.80 4.74 20.00
CA PRO A 52 -7.12 5.56 21.16
C PRO A 52 -8.63 5.80 21.28
N ARG A 53 -9.08 6.09 22.50
CA ARG A 53 -10.47 6.48 22.76
C ARG A 53 -10.79 7.73 21.95
N GLY A 54 -11.90 7.73 21.21
CA GLY A 54 -12.29 8.84 20.34
C GLY A 54 -11.74 8.77 18.91
N PHE A 55 -11.02 7.70 18.55
CA PHE A 55 -10.71 7.43 17.15
C PHE A 55 -12.00 7.11 16.38
N SER A 56 -12.54 8.12 15.69
CA SER A 56 -13.77 8.02 14.91
C SER A 56 -13.47 8.25 13.43
N ILE A 57 -14.00 7.38 12.59
CA ILE A 57 -13.88 7.45 11.14
C ILE A 57 -15.26 7.25 10.54
N ASP A 58 -15.39 7.64 9.28
CA ASP A 58 -16.55 7.26 8.50
C ASP A 58 -16.52 5.75 8.24
N GLU A 59 -17.53 5.01 8.69
CA GLU A 59 -17.71 3.56 8.43
C GLU A 59 -18.86 3.25 7.44
N ASP A 60 -19.66 4.26 7.06
CA ASP A 60 -20.91 4.07 6.33
C ASP A 60 -20.79 4.33 4.82
N ASP A 61 -19.96 5.30 4.41
CA ASP A 61 -19.83 5.66 3.00
C ASP A 61 -19.29 4.49 2.16
N GLU A 62 -19.68 4.47 0.90
CA GLU A 62 -19.16 3.54 -0.10
C GLU A 62 -17.68 3.83 -0.42
N LEU A 63 -16.80 2.82 -0.25
CA LEU A 63 -15.36 2.98 -0.43
C LEU A 63 -14.87 2.66 -1.84
N TYR A 64 -15.38 1.58 -2.42
CA TYR A 64 -14.81 0.97 -3.62
C TYR A 64 -15.07 1.82 -4.86
N GLY A 65 -14.03 2.09 -5.66
CA GLY A 65 -14.11 2.91 -6.86
C GLY A 65 -14.23 4.42 -6.57
N ASN A 66 -13.77 4.87 -5.40
CA ASN A 66 -13.78 6.29 -5.01
C ASN A 66 -12.38 6.79 -4.61
N ILE A 67 -11.40 6.55 -5.47
CA ILE A 67 -10.01 7.00 -5.42
C ILE A 67 -9.65 7.74 -6.71
N LYS A 68 -8.65 8.63 -6.61
CA LYS A 68 -8.13 9.29 -7.81
C LYS A 68 -7.19 8.34 -8.53
N GLU A 69 -7.45 8.08 -9.80
CA GLU A 69 -6.54 7.36 -10.69
C GLU A 69 -5.13 7.97 -10.70
N TRP A 70 -4.11 7.11 -10.81
CA TRP A 70 -2.73 7.47 -11.12
C TRP A 70 -2.10 6.42 -12.04
N SER A 71 -1.12 6.84 -12.85
CA SER A 71 -0.39 6.00 -13.79
C SER A 71 0.96 5.56 -13.23
N THR A 72 1.64 6.46 -12.51
CA THR A 72 2.92 6.20 -11.82
C THR A 72 2.85 6.77 -10.40
N HIS A 73 3.67 6.25 -9.48
CA HIS A 73 3.73 6.71 -8.10
C HIS A 73 5.19 6.83 -7.65
N ILE A 74 5.57 8.03 -7.22
CA ILE A 74 6.88 8.34 -6.66
C ILE A 74 6.76 8.47 -5.15
N LEU A 75 7.62 7.73 -4.43
CA LEU A 75 7.87 7.91 -3.00
C LEU A 75 9.21 8.63 -2.83
N VAL A 76 9.18 9.88 -2.39
CA VAL A 76 10.39 10.67 -2.12
C VAL A 76 10.89 10.36 -0.72
N ALA A 77 12.16 9.98 -0.58
CA ALA A 77 12.80 9.79 0.71
C ALA A 77 12.95 11.15 1.41
N THR A 78 12.43 11.24 2.63
CA THR A 78 12.54 12.46 3.44
C THR A 78 13.04 12.19 4.86
N GLY A 79 13.10 10.92 5.28
CA GLY A 79 13.37 10.52 6.66
C GLY A 79 12.31 10.95 7.68
N LYS A 80 11.31 11.75 7.29
CA LYS A 80 10.24 12.25 8.16
C LYS A 80 9.06 11.27 8.22
N SER A 81 8.29 11.32 9.30
CA SER A 81 7.04 10.57 9.47
C SER A 81 5.78 11.45 9.44
N ASP A 82 5.95 12.76 9.28
CA ASP A 82 4.87 13.74 9.14
C ASP A 82 5.41 14.96 8.37
N TRP A 83 4.53 15.67 7.67
CA TRP A 83 4.89 16.75 6.72
C TRP A 83 3.91 17.90 6.81
N VAL A 84 4.28 19.08 6.31
CA VAL A 84 3.34 20.20 6.16
C VAL A 84 2.13 19.79 5.31
N HIS A 85 1.01 20.50 5.45
CA HIS A 85 -0.31 20.07 5.00
C HIS A 85 -0.38 19.59 3.53
N ASN A 86 0.37 20.21 2.62
CA ASN A 86 0.65 19.67 1.28
C ASN A 86 2.16 19.50 1.13
N VAL A 87 2.62 18.31 0.71
CA VAL A 87 4.06 18.01 0.64
C VAL A 87 4.82 18.81 -0.40
N SER A 88 4.12 19.35 -1.40
CA SER A 88 4.67 20.31 -2.37
C SER A 88 5.10 21.62 -1.72
N ASP A 89 4.60 21.94 -0.53
CA ASP A 89 4.91 23.19 0.19
C ASP A 89 6.18 23.05 1.07
N GLU A 90 6.85 21.90 1.04
CA GLU A 90 8.17 21.71 1.66
C GLU A 90 9.24 22.41 0.80
N VAL A 91 9.51 23.68 1.09
CA VAL A 91 10.41 24.55 0.31
C VAL A 91 11.81 23.95 0.14
N GLY A 92 12.33 24.05 -1.09
CA GLY A 92 13.63 23.55 -1.52
C GLY A 92 13.66 22.06 -1.79
N SER A 93 12.54 21.36 -1.67
CA SER A 93 12.49 19.91 -1.81
C SER A 93 12.24 19.43 -3.24
N VAL A 94 12.54 18.15 -3.49
CA VAL A 94 12.16 17.48 -4.75
C VAL A 94 10.64 17.47 -4.95
N MET A 95 9.84 17.46 -3.87
CA MET A 95 8.39 17.46 -3.95
C MET A 95 7.84 18.80 -4.45
N GLU A 96 8.40 19.91 -3.97
CA GLU A 96 8.11 21.26 -4.48
C GLU A 96 8.49 21.37 -5.97
N ALA A 97 9.67 20.87 -6.33
CA ALA A 97 10.15 20.93 -7.71
C ALA A 97 9.30 20.09 -8.68
N ILE A 98 8.81 18.92 -8.28
CA ILE A 98 7.89 18.09 -9.09
C ILE A 98 6.56 18.80 -9.35
N GLU A 99 6.03 19.54 -8.36
CA GLU A 99 4.79 20.31 -8.55
C GLU A 99 5.00 21.47 -9.52
N ASN A 100 6.13 22.19 -9.38
CA ASN A 100 6.41 23.44 -10.06
C ASN A 100 7.07 23.30 -11.45
N THR A 101 7.61 22.13 -11.81
CA THR A 101 8.22 21.94 -13.15
C THR A 101 7.20 22.09 -14.27
N GLU A 102 7.63 22.65 -15.40
CA GLU A 102 6.85 22.73 -16.64
C GLU A 102 6.79 21.38 -17.36
N ILE A 103 7.76 20.50 -17.13
CA ILE A 103 7.79 19.15 -17.72
C ILE A 103 6.84 18.26 -16.95
N LYS A 104 5.67 18.00 -17.53
CA LYS A 104 4.69 17.07 -16.96
C LYS A 104 4.89 15.67 -17.52
N PRO A 105 4.67 14.61 -16.71
CA PRO A 105 4.80 13.23 -17.17
C PRO A 105 3.92 12.96 -18.40
N SER A 106 4.52 12.38 -19.44
CA SER A 106 3.83 12.06 -20.69
C SER A 106 3.07 10.74 -20.64
N ASN A 107 3.39 9.87 -19.67
CA ASN A 107 2.76 8.57 -19.49
C ASN A 107 1.57 8.56 -18.50
N GLY A 108 1.04 9.73 -18.17
CA GLY A 108 -0.19 9.89 -17.39
C GLY A 108 0.01 10.54 -16.02
N LYS A 109 -0.93 10.31 -15.10
CA LYS A 109 -0.95 11.02 -13.80
C LYS A 109 0.12 10.47 -12.87
N LEU A 110 1.04 11.33 -12.43
CA LEU A 110 2.00 10.99 -11.39
C LEU A 110 1.40 11.23 -10.00
N LYS A 111 1.32 10.18 -9.20
CA LYS A 111 1.07 10.26 -7.77
C LYS A 111 2.38 10.59 -7.05
N LEU A 112 2.37 11.64 -6.24
CA LEU A 112 3.51 12.06 -5.44
C LEU A 112 3.24 11.78 -3.96
N SER A 113 4.16 11.09 -3.29
CA SER A 113 4.14 10.93 -1.85
C SER A 113 5.51 11.24 -1.26
N ALA A 114 5.53 11.99 -0.16
CA ALA A 114 6.69 12.02 0.73
C ALA A 114 6.71 10.75 1.57
N SER A 115 7.89 10.26 1.95
CA SER A 115 8.03 9.02 2.71
C SER A 115 9.11 9.08 3.78
N ASN A 116 9.01 8.19 4.76
CA ASN A 116 10.02 8.01 5.80
C ASN A 116 11.20 7.12 5.36
N ILE A 117 11.36 6.86 4.06
CA ILE A 117 12.57 6.23 3.53
C ILE A 117 13.76 7.09 3.98
N PRO A 118 14.84 6.49 4.52
CA PRO A 118 16.03 7.22 4.95
C PRO A 118 16.63 8.04 3.83
N ILE A 119 17.09 9.25 4.15
CA ILE A 119 17.89 10.06 3.23
C ILE A 119 19.36 9.64 3.31
N PRO A 120 20.16 9.85 2.25
CA PRO A 120 21.59 9.58 2.28
C PRO A 120 22.28 10.27 3.46
N PRO A 121 23.24 9.63 4.17
CA PRO A 121 23.82 10.16 5.42
C PRO A 121 24.49 11.54 5.32
N LEU A 122 24.91 11.94 4.11
CA LEU A 122 25.58 13.22 3.85
C LEU A 122 24.62 14.32 3.35
N SER A 123 23.31 14.04 3.32
CA SER A 123 22.30 14.98 2.86
C SER A 123 21.84 15.89 4.01
N ASP A 124 21.93 17.21 3.82
CA ASP A 124 21.45 18.20 4.79
C ASP A 124 19.96 18.52 4.54
N GLY A 125 19.08 17.65 5.03
CA GLY A 125 17.63 17.80 4.87
C GLY A 125 17.20 17.79 3.39
N TYR A 126 16.58 18.87 2.92
CA TYR A 126 16.19 19.02 1.51
C TYR A 126 17.26 19.68 0.63
N ALA A 127 18.34 20.20 1.21
CA ALA A 127 19.40 20.85 0.44
C ALA A 127 20.30 19.84 -0.29
N GLY A 128 20.41 18.60 0.23
CA GLY A 128 21.19 17.55 -0.39
C GLY A 128 20.37 16.66 -1.34
N PRO A 129 21.04 15.75 -2.07
CA PRO A 129 20.37 14.76 -2.88
C PRO A 129 19.52 13.81 -2.01
N THR A 130 18.46 13.30 -2.61
CA THR A 130 17.58 12.29 -2.02
C THR A 130 17.40 11.10 -2.97
N THR A 131 16.65 10.11 -2.50
CA THR A 131 16.30 8.91 -3.23
C THR A 131 14.79 8.89 -3.48
N VAL A 132 14.40 8.34 -4.62
CA VAL A 132 13.00 8.15 -5.02
C VAL A 132 12.76 6.68 -5.32
N LEU A 133 11.67 6.12 -4.78
CA LEU A 133 11.16 4.83 -5.23
C LEU A 133 10.03 5.06 -6.25
N LEU A 134 10.20 4.53 -7.46
CA LEU A 134 9.28 4.65 -8.58
C LEU A 134 8.46 3.36 -8.76
N LEU A 135 7.14 3.50 -8.71
CA LEU A 135 6.14 2.45 -8.87
C LEU A 135 5.25 2.75 -10.07
N PRO A 136 4.76 1.74 -10.82
CA PRO A 136 4.96 0.31 -10.62
C PRO A 136 6.31 -0.23 -11.11
N ALA A 137 7.24 0.61 -11.59
CA ALA A 137 8.55 0.16 -12.08
C ALA A 137 9.38 -0.68 -11.07
N TRP A 138 9.15 -0.46 -9.77
CA TRP A 138 9.90 -1.11 -8.67
C TRP A 138 11.38 -0.75 -8.68
N THR A 139 11.67 0.51 -9.04
CA THR A 139 13.02 1.03 -9.25
C THR A 139 13.31 2.15 -8.26
N ILE A 140 14.46 2.07 -7.63
CA ILE A 140 15.02 3.13 -6.79
C ILE A 140 15.89 4.02 -7.69
N VAL A 141 15.65 5.32 -7.65
CA VAL A 141 16.45 6.36 -8.31
C VAL A 141 17.13 7.21 -7.23
N GLU A 142 18.45 7.20 -7.21
CA GLU A 142 19.30 7.90 -6.25
C GLU A 142 19.90 9.16 -6.87
N ASN A 143 20.46 10.02 -6.00
CA ASN A 143 21.05 11.30 -6.37
C ASN A 143 20.04 12.30 -6.96
N VAL A 144 18.76 12.21 -6.57
CA VAL A 144 17.71 13.10 -7.04
C VAL A 144 17.79 14.43 -6.29
N THR A 145 17.88 15.52 -7.04
CA THR A 145 17.84 16.90 -6.52
C THR A 145 16.68 17.67 -7.16
N PRO A 146 16.27 18.82 -6.60
CA PRO A 146 15.28 19.69 -7.25
C PRO A 146 15.63 20.04 -8.71
N LYS A 147 16.93 20.21 -9.01
CA LYS A 147 17.42 20.54 -10.37
C LYS A 147 17.35 19.36 -11.35
N SER A 148 17.31 18.12 -10.85
CA SER A 148 17.28 16.92 -11.69
C SER A 148 15.87 16.41 -11.95
N VAL A 149 14.82 17.08 -11.46
CA VAL A 149 13.41 16.64 -11.58
C VAL A 149 13.00 16.46 -13.04
N ASP A 150 13.41 17.37 -13.92
CA ASP A 150 13.13 17.28 -15.35
C ASP A 150 13.66 15.97 -15.95
N LYS A 151 14.92 15.63 -15.64
CA LYS A 151 15.53 14.36 -16.05
C LYS A 151 14.87 13.16 -15.38
N LEU A 152 14.50 13.26 -14.09
CA LEU A 152 13.77 12.21 -13.40
C LEU A 152 12.49 11.87 -14.15
N ILE A 153 11.74 12.88 -14.60
CA ILE A 153 10.50 12.69 -15.34
C ILE A 153 10.78 12.09 -16.72
N THR A 154 11.64 12.72 -17.53
CA THR A 154 11.85 12.28 -18.92
C THR A 154 12.57 10.94 -19.03
N ASP A 155 13.53 10.65 -18.15
CA ASP A 155 14.37 9.46 -18.25
C ASP A 155 13.85 8.25 -17.47
N PHE A 156 13.05 8.47 -16.43
CA PHE A 156 12.55 7.39 -15.57
C PHE A 156 11.03 7.32 -15.54
N VAL A 157 10.33 8.42 -15.23
CA VAL A 157 8.87 8.39 -15.09
C VAL A 157 8.22 8.03 -16.41
N ASP A 158 8.52 8.76 -17.48
CA ASP A 158 7.89 8.60 -18.80
C ASP A 158 8.17 7.24 -19.44
N LYS A 159 9.32 6.64 -19.11
CA LYS A 159 9.74 5.32 -19.61
C LYS A 159 9.31 4.17 -18.68
N SER A 160 8.66 4.47 -17.56
CA SER A 160 8.17 3.45 -16.63
C SER A 160 6.85 2.84 -17.09
N PRO A 161 6.59 1.57 -16.73
CA PRO A 161 5.27 0.99 -16.90
C PRO A 161 4.24 1.78 -16.09
N THR A 162 3.01 1.80 -16.56
CA THR A 162 1.89 2.41 -15.84
C THR A 162 1.08 1.35 -15.10
N THR A 163 0.19 1.79 -14.21
CA THR A 163 -0.75 0.91 -13.48
C THR A 163 -1.66 0.08 -14.38
N SER A 164 -1.86 0.50 -15.63
CA SER A 164 -2.72 -0.17 -16.61
C SER A 164 -1.93 -0.91 -17.69
N ALA A 165 -0.59 -0.81 -17.68
CA ALA A 165 0.25 -1.54 -18.62
C ALA A 165 0.32 -3.03 -18.22
N PRO A 166 0.32 -3.97 -19.18
CA PRO A 166 0.53 -5.39 -18.89
C PRO A 166 1.82 -5.63 -18.12
N LEU A 167 1.90 -6.77 -17.43
CA LEU A 167 3.11 -7.17 -16.73
C LEU A 167 4.13 -7.73 -17.74
N GLU A 168 5.16 -6.93 -18.03
CA GLU A 168 6.23 -7.27 -18.97
C GLU A 168 7.61 -6.97 -18.35
N PRO A 169 8.68 -7.66 -18.79
CA PRO A 169 10.04 -7.36 -18.38
C PRO A 169 10.40 -5.89 -18.64
N LEU A 170 10.95 -5.22 -17.63
CA LEU A 170 11.27 -3.81 -17.66
C LEU A 170 12.75 -3.58 -17.95
N THR A 171 13.02 -2.65 -18.85
CA THR A 171 14.37 -2.11 -19.06
C THR A 171 14.34 -0.61 -18.82
N LEU A 172 14.81 -0.19 -17.65
CA LEU A 172 15.06 1.23 -17.35
C LEU A 172 16.57 1.52 -17.41
N PRO A 173 16.98 2.78 -17.64
CA PRO A 173 18.39 3.13 -17.71
C PRO A 173 19.11 2.72 -16.42
N GLN A 174 20.01 1.73 -16.49
CA GLN A 174 20.93 1.41 -15.42
C GLN A 174 22.17 2.30 -15.55
N SER A 175 22.54 2.96 -14.46
CA SER A 175 23.73 3.80 -14.44
C SER A 175 24.93 2.89 -14.22
N LEU A 176 25.84 2.81 -15.21
CA LEU A 176 27.09 2.07 -15.08
C LEU A 176 27.94 2.64 -13.95
N GLU A 177 28.58 1.77 -13.15
CA GLU A 177 29.40 2.14 -11.97
C GLU A 177 30.55 3.11 -12.28
N THR A 178 30.96 3.20 -13.55
CA THR A 178 31.97 4.16 -14.01
C THR A 178 31.37 5.55 -14.22
N SER A 179 31.18 6.30 -13.14
CA SER A 179 30.96 7.74 -13.23
C SER A 179 31.94 8.50 -12.34
N ILE A 180 32.44 9.61 -12.89
CA ILE A 180 33.41 10.51 -12.27
C ILE A 180 32.74 11.19 -11.06
N PRO A 181 33.41 11.32 -9.90
CA PRO A 181 32.87 12.07 -8.77
C PRO A 181 32.52 13.51 -9.18
N GLY A 182 31.25 13.90 -9.06
CA GLY A 182 30.78 15.27 -9.33
C GLY A 182 29.89 15.46 -10.56
N ALA A 183 29.50 14.39 -11.26
CA ALA A 183 28.49 14.50 -12.31
C ALA A 183 27.07 14.44 -11.72
N ASP A 184 26.19 15.37 -12.11
CA ASP A 184 24.74 15.39 -11.80
C ASP A 184 24.00 14.25 -12.55
N VAL A 185 24.39 13.01 -12.28
CA VAL A 185 23.86 11.80 -12.89
C VAL A 185 22.92 11.11 -11.89
N LEU A 186 21.74 10.76 -12.37
CA LEU A 186 20.79 9.95 -11.63
C LEU A 186 21.22 8.48 -11.68
N HIS A 187 21.24 7.82 -10.53
CA HIS A 187 21.59 6.40 -10.41
C HIS A 187 20.33 5.58 -10.21
N SER A 188 20.18 4.46 -10.91
CA SER A 188 19.02 3.59 -10.73
C SER A 188 19.39 2.16 -10.38
N ARG A 189 18.58 1.54 -9.52
CA ARG A 189 18.71 0.13 -9.13
C ARG A 189 17.33 -0.46 -8.81
N PRO A 190 17.16 -1.79 -8.92
CA PRO A 190 15.93 -2.44 -8.47
C PRO A 190 15.68 -2.25 -6.96
N CYS A 191 14.42 -2.10 -6.56
CA CYS A 191 14.04 -2.22 -5.15
C CYS A 191 14.10 -3.70 -4.72
N PRO A 192 14.81 -4.05 -3.63
CA PRO A 192 15.05 -5.44 -3.26
C PRO A 192 13.82 -6.15 -2.69
N HIS A 193 12.78 -5.43 -2.26
CA HIS A 193 11.64 -6.02 -1.55
C HIS A 193 10.67 -6.74 -2.49
N SER A 194 9.97 -7.77 -2.02
CA SER A 194 8.95 -8.48 -2.82
C SER A 194 7.57 -7.81 -2.71
N ALA A 195 7.30 -7.14 -1.59
CA ALA A 195 6.11 -6.32 -1.39
C ALA A 195 6.43 -5.09 -0.52
N ILE A 196 5.58 -4.07 -0.62
CA ILE A 196 5.70 -2.84 0.16
C ILE A 196 4.33 -2.44 0.70
N ILE A 197 4.28 -2.10 1.98
CA ILE A 197 3.10 -1.57 2.67
C ILE A 197 3.33 -0.07 2.90
N LEU A 198 2.43 0.77 2.37
CA LEU A 198 2.46 2.21 2.57
C LEU A 198 1.31 2.62 3.49
N LEU A 199 1.64 3.34 4.56
CA LEU A 199 0.67 3.79 5.57
C LEU A 199 0.59 5.32 5.54
N CYS A 200 -0.61 5.86 5.32
CA CYS A 200 -0.82 7.31 5.42
C CYS A 200 -0.64 7.76 6.87
N SER A 201 0.37 8.59 7.13
CA SER A 201 0.81 8.98 8.48
C SER A 201 0.70 10.48 8.75
N GLN A 202 0.23 11.26 7.78
CA GLN A 202 0.30 12.72 7.82
C GLN A 202 -0.68 13.33 8.84
N GLY A 203 -0.21 13.50 10.07
CA GLY A 203 -0.95 14.01 11.22
C GLY A 203 -1.36 15.47 11.08
N LYS A 204 -0.51 16.30 10.45
CA LYS A 204 -0.86 17.71 10.15
C LYS A 204 -2.03 17.86 9.17
N ARG A 205 -2.30 16.83 8.35
CA ARG A 205 -3.46 16.79 7.44
C ARG A 205 -4.68 16.19 8.13
N ASP A 206 -4.49 15.07 8.81
CA ASP A 206 -5.51 14.43 9.63
C ASP A 206 -4.87 13.70 10.81
N SER A 207 -5.18 14.15 12.03
CA SER A 207 -4.63 13.58 13.26
C SER A 207 -4.87 12.08 13.40
N ARG A 208 -5.96 11.54 12.83
CA ARG A 208 -6.28 10.11 12.87
C ARG A 208 -5.29 9.31 12.02
N CYS A 209 -4.85 9.83 10.88
CA CYS A 209 -3.79 9.19 10.08
C CYS A 209 -2.48 9.11 10.90
N GLY A 210 -2.08 10.22 11.53
CA GLY A 210 -0.91 10.27 12.41
C GLY A 210 -0.99 9.35 13.63
N GLN A 211 -2.18 9.11 14.17
CA GLN A 211 -2.40 8.16 15.27
C GLN A 211 -2.41 6.70 14.80
N SER A 212 -3.05 6.41 13.67
CA SER A 212 -3.25 5.04 13.18
C SER A 212 -1.98 4.40 12.62
N ALA A 213 -1.18 5.14 11.84
CA ALA A 213 -0.06 4.56 11.11
C ALA A 213 1.00 3.91 12.00
N PRO A 214 1.45 4.52 13.12
CA PRO A 214 2.40 3.87 14.02
C PRO A 214 1.86 2.59 14.68
N LEU A 215 0.57 2.56 15.00
CA LEU A 215 -0.08 1.41 15.61
C LEU A 215 -0.22 0.24 14.62
N LEU A 216 -0.66 0.55 13.40
CA LEU A 216 -0.71 -0.42 12.31
C LEU A 216 0.66 -0.97 11.95
N ARG A 217 1.68 -0.10 11.83
CA ARG A 217 3.06 -0.52 11.57
C ARG A 217 3.54 -1.55 12.59
N LYS A 218 3.26 -1.32 13.88
CA LYS A 218 3.67 -2.23 14.96
C LYS A 218 3.03 -3.61 14.85
N GLU A 219 1.74 -3.70 14.52
CA GLU A 219 1.09 -5.00 14.28
C GLU A 219 1.56 -5.66 12.99
N PHE A 220 1.67 -4.94 11.88
CA PHE A 220 2.21 -5.48 10.63
C PHE A 220 3.63 -6.04 10.81
N GLU A 221 4.50 -5.28 11.49
CA GLU A 221 5.85 -5.72 11.82
C GLU A 221 5.83 -7.01 12.66
N ARG A 222 4.99 -7.07 13.69
CA ARG A 222 4.86 -8.27 14.55
C ARG A 222 4.49 -9.51 13.73
N HIS A 223 3.50 -9.40 12.84
CA HIS A 223 3.08 -10.51 11.99
C HIS A 223 4.13 -10.89 10.95
N LEU A 224 4.75 -9.92 10.29
CA LEU A 224 5.81 -10.16 9.29
C LEU A 224 7.06 -10.80 9.90
N ARG A 225 7.44 -10.41 11.14
CA ARG A 225 8.54 -11.05 11.88
C ARG A 225 8.28 -12.54 12.09
N GLY A 226 7.02 -12.94 12.32
CA GLY A 226 6.63 -14.34 12.41
C GLY A 226 6.89 -15.14 11.11
N TYR A 227 7.03 -14.47 9.96
CA TYR A 227 7.40 -15.09 8.69
C TYR A 227 8.86 -14.82 8.27
N GLY A 228 9.64 -14.08 9.07
CA GLY A 228 10.99 -13.65 8.69
C GLY A 228 11.01 -12.64 7.52
N LEU A 229 9.87 -12.05 7.18
CA LEU A 229 9.72 -11.19 6.00
C LEU A 229 9.87 -9.70 6.29
N PHE A 230 9.84 -9.28 7.56
CA PHE A 230 9.99 -7.86 7.88
C PHE A 230 11.35 -7.35 7.41
N ARG A 231 11.33 -6.22 6.67
CA ARG A 231 12.50 -5.41 6.34
C ARG A 231 12.36 -4.06 7.03
N ASN A 232 13.35 -3.71 7.85
CA ASN A 232 13.39 -2.37 8.44
C ASN A 232 13.84 -1.35 7.37
N LEU A 233 13.96 -0.07 7.74
CA LEU A 233 14.23 1.00 6.77
C LEU A 233 15.61 0.92 6.12
N ASP A 234 16.59 0.28 6.77
CA ASP A 234 17.98 0.16 6.32
C ASP A 234 18.32 -1.27 5.86
N ASP A 235 17.32 -2.15 5.78
CA ASP A 235 17.50 -3.57 5.46
C ASP A 235 17.34 -3.80 3.97
N GLU A 236 18.46 -3.85 3.26
CA GLU A 236 18.51 -4.07 1.81
C GLU A 236 18.50 -5.56 1.41
N ARG A 237 18.27 -6.49 2.35
CA ARG A 237 18.24 -7.92 2.01
C ARG A 237 17.15 -8.20 0.98
N PRO A 238 17.43 -9.03 -0.05
CA PRO A 238 16.44 -9.41 -1.04
C PRO A 238 15.15 -9.96 -0.44
N GLY A 239 14.08 -9.69 -1.16
CA GLY A 239 12.70 -10.03 -0.86
C GLY A 239 12.16 -9.40 0.43
N GLY A 240 11.17 -10.05 1.02
CA GLY A 240 10.51 -9.55 2.22
C GLY A 240 9.60 -8.34 1.95
N VAL A 241 9.28 -7.62 3.02
CA VAL A 241 8.27 -6.57 3.05
C VAL A 241 8.79 -5.33 3.75
N GLY A 242 8.87 -4.23 3.01
CA GLY A 242 9.11 -2.89 3.57
C GLY A 242 7.80 -2.25 4.03
N ILE A 243 7.83 -1.55 5.18
CA ILE A 243 6.71 -0.74 5.67
C ILE A 243 7.14 0.72 5.72
N TYR A 244 6.49 1.56 4.92
CA TYR A 244 6.79 2.98 4.87
C TYR A 244 5.59 3.82 5.29
N PHE A 245 5.90 4.88 6.02
CA PHE A 245 4.99 5.98 6.22
C PHE A 245 5.03 6.87 5.00
N ILE A 246 3.86 7.28 4.54
CA ILE A 246 3.70 8.20 3.42
C ILE A 246 2.80 9.37 3.79
N SER A 247 2.91 10.43 3.01
CA SER A 247 2.03 11.59 3.06
C SER A 247 0.59 11.27 2.65
N HIS A 248 -0.28 12.27 2.75
CA HIS A 248 -1.70 12.14 2.50
C HIS A 248 -1.99 11.64 1.09
N VAL A 249 -2.77 10.56 1.01
CA VAL A 249 -3.16 9.92 -0.26
C VAL A 249 -4.57 10.27 -0.71
N GLY A 250 -5.35 11.01 0.08
CA GLY A 250 -6.79 11.21 -0.11
C GLY A 250 -7.64 10.27 0.75
N GLY A 251 -8.91 10.65 1.02
CA GLY A 251 -9.83 9.83 1.82
C GLY A 251 -9.52 9.84 3.34
N HIS A 252 -9.12 10.99 3.89
CA HIS A 252 -8.81 11.10 5.31
C HIS A 252 -10.04 10.87 6.21
N LYS A 253 -11.26 11.09 5.71
CA LYS A 253 -12.51 10.74 6.42
C LYS A 253 -12.56 9.27 6.86
N TYR A 254 -11.95 8.37 6.09
CA TYR A 254 -11.82 6.94 6.40
C TYR A 254 -10.62 6.64 7.28
N SER A 255 -9.52 7.41 7.12
CA SER A 255 -8.24 7.20 7.79
C SER A 255 -7.72 5.77 7.68
N ALA A 256 -6.61 5.45 8.37
CA ALA A 256 -5.99 4.13 8.33
C ALA A 256 -5.81 3.60 6.89
N ASN A 257 -5.38 4.49 5.98
CA ASN A 257 -5.17 4.15 4.57
C ASN A 257 -3.90 3.32 4.44
N VAL A 258 -4.01 2.16 3.80
CA VAL A 258 -2.95 1.19 3.56
C VAL A 258 -2.90 0.86 2.07
N LEU A 259 -1.79 1.18 1.40
CA LEU A 259 -1.56 0.76 0.00
C LEU A 259 -0.54 -0.38 0.01
N ILE A 260 -0.90 -1.51 -0.60
CA ILE A 260 -0.07 -2.70 -0.62
C ILE A 260 0.36 -2.93 -2.07
N TYR A 261 1.61 -2.62 -2.37
CA TYR A 261 2.24 -2.92 -3.64
C TYR A 261 2.90 -4.30 -3.56
N ARG A 262 2.71 -5.12 -4.59
CA ARG A 262 3.21 -6.52 -4.64
C ARG A 262 3.83 -6.80 -6.01
N LYS A 263 4.94 -7.51 -6.06
CA LYS A 263 5.38 -8.22 -7.27
C LYS A 263 4.42 -9.37 -7.59
N GLU A 264 4.48 -9.90 -8.81
CA GLU A 264 3.74 -11.11 -9.17
C GLU A 264 4.22 -12.30 -8.33
N ASP A 265 3.27 -13.04 -7.76
CA ASP A 265 3.52 -14.23 -6.93
C ASP A 265 4.71 -13.99 -5.97
N ALA A 266 4.66 -12.85 -5.28
CA ALA A 266 5.79 -12.27 -4.53
C ALA A 266 6.42 -13.25 -3.52
N PHE A 267 5.65 -14.25 -3.08
CA PHE A 267 6.07 -15.24 -2.09
C PHE A 267 5.88 -16.70 -2.56
N GLY A 268 5.56 -16.93 -3.83
CA GLY A 268 5.44 -18.28 -4.40
C GLY A 268 4.24 -19.09 -3.93
N ILE A 269 3.22 -18.42 -3.38
CA ILE A 269 2.08 -19.07 -2.70
C ILE A 269 0.72 -18.48 -3.10
N ASP A 270 0.66 -17.62 -4.12
CA ASP A 270 -0.60 -16.98 -4.52
C ASP A 270 -1.68 -18.01 -4.92
N GLN A 271 -1.26 -19.16 -5.47
CA GLN A 271 -2.16 -20.23 -5.94
C GLN A 271 -2.41 -21.37 -4.91
N ILE A 272 -1.83 -21.28 -3.71
CA ILE A 272 -1.95 -22.35 -2.71
C ILE A 272 -3.23 -22.20 -1.89
N SER A 273 -4.02 -23.27 -1.82
CA SER A 273 -5.16 -23.36 -0.89
C SER A 273 -4.65 -23.50 0.54
N ARG A 274 -4.96 -22.54 1.42
CA ARG A 274 -4.54 -22.58 2.83
C ARG A 274 -5.29 -23.66 3.60
N ALA A 275 -6.54 -23.95 3.22
CA ALA A 275 -7.35 -24.99 3.85
C ALA A 275 -6.74 -26.40 3.71
N THR A 276 -5.87 -26.62 2.71
CA THR A 276 -5.23 -27.93 2.48
C THR A 276 -3.86 -28.08 3.13
N VAL A 277 -3.34 -27.03 3.77
CA VAL A 277 -1.99 -27.03 4.36
C VAL A 277 -2.10 -27.25 5.85
N GLU A 278 -1.45 -28.30 6.36
CA GLU A 278 -1.32 -28.51 7.81
C GLU A 278 -0.32 -27.50 8.40
N GLY A 279 -0.79 -26.68 9.33
CA GLY A 279 0.04 -25.70 10.03
C GLY A 279 0.23 -24.39 9.26
N LYS A 280 1.34 -23.70 9.54
CA LYS A 280 1.58 -22.35 9.02
C LYS A 280 2.15 -22.41 7.60
N LEU A 281 1.38 -21.95 6.61
CA LEU A 281 1.89 -21.75 5.24
C LEU A 281 3.04 -20.73 5.24
N LEU A 282 4.23 -21.17 4.83
CA LEU A 282 5.44 -20.35 4.78
C LEU A 282 5.70 -19.82 3.36
N PRO A 283 6.17 -18.57 3.23
CA PRO A 283 6.57 -17.99 1.94
C PRO A 283 7.83 -18.68 1.40
N ARG A 284 7.96 -18.75 0.07
CA ARG A 284 9.23 -19.10 -0.58
C ARG A 284 10.13 -17.87 -0.62
N LEU A 285 11.38 -18.02 -0.19
CA LEU A 285 12.37 -16.94 -0.31
C LEU A 285 12.73 -16.74 -1.80
N GLU A 286 12.79 -15.48 -2.22
CA GLU A 286 13.08 -15.09 -3.60
C GLU A 286 14.48 -15.58 -4.01
N GLU A 287 14.60 -16.18 -5.20
CA GLU A 287 15.89 -16.52 -5.82
C GLU A 287 16.40 -15.29 -6.61
N GLU A 288 17.72 -15.05 -6.61
CA GLU A 288 18.35 -13.80 -7.07
C GLU A 288 18.20 -13.48 -8.58
N ASN A 289 17.59 -14.34 -9.39
CA ASN A 289 17.62 -14.28 -10.86
C ASN A 289 16.25 -14.06 -11.55
N LYS A 290 15.28 -13.39 -10.92
CA LYS A 290 14.03 -13.03 -11.60
C LYS A 290 14.17 -11.74 -12.43
N THR A 291 13.54 -11.74 -13.59
CA THR A 291 13.33 -10.55 -14.44
C THR A 291 12.58 -9.46 -13.68
N LEU A 292 13.01 -8.21 -13.82
CA LEU A 292 12.34 -7.07 -13.19
C LEU A 292 11.05 -6.76 -13.94
N GLU A 293 9.90 -7.13 -13.40
CA GLU A 293 8.57 -6.90 -14.02
C GLU A 293 7.78 -5.76 -13.33
N GLY A 294 8.31 -5.30 -12.20
CA GLY A 294 7.71 -4.24 -11.39
C GLY A 294 6.63 -4.75 -10.41
N ALA A 295 5.77 -3.84 -9.96
CA ALA A 295 4.57 -4.20 -9.20
C ALA A 295 3.54 -4.83 -10.14
N ALA A 296 3.02 -6.01 -9.77
CA ALA A 296 1.87 -6.62 -10.41
C ALA A 296 0.56 -6.06 -9.85
N GLN A 297 0.51 -5.82 -8.54
CA GLN A 297 -0.70 -5.38 -7.85
C GLN A 297 -0.44 -4.16 -6.97
N CYS A 298 -1.45 -3.29 -6.86
CA CYS A 298 -1.59 -2.36 -5.75
C CYS A 298 -3.00 -2.48 -5.16
N ILE A 299 -3.10 -2.89 -3.91
CA ILE A 299 -4.38 -3.04 -3.19
C ILE A 299 -4.49 -1.88 -2.19
N TRP A 300 -5.46 -0.98 -2.37
CA TRP A 300 -5.67 0.15 -1.47
C TRP A 300 -6.82 -0.12 -0.50
N LEU A 301 -6.49 -0.25 0.78
CA LEU A 301 -7.41 -0.40 1.88
C LEU A 301 -7.56 0.89 2.70
N ALA A 302 -8.71 1.07 3.35
CA ALA A 302 -8.92 2.05 4.42
C ALA A 302 -9.75 1.43 5.55
N ARG A 303 -9.97 2.20 6.63
CA ARG A 303 -10.68 1.72 7.82
C ARG A 303 -10.00 0.49 8.47
N VAL A 304 -8.72 0.29 8.19
CA VAL A 304 -7.94 -0.82 8.74
C VAL A 304 -7.82 -0.64 10.24
N LYS A 305 -8.03 -1.70 11.00
CA LYS A 305 -7.88 -1.79 12.46
C LYS A 305 -6.67 -2.68 12.77
N PRO A 306 -6.04 -2.52 13.94
CA PRO A 306 -4.91 -3.39 14.33
C PRO A 306 -5.26 -4.89 14.30
N GLY A 307 -6.52 -5.25 14.59
CA GLY A 307 -7.01 -6.63 14.51
C GLY A 307 -7.01 -7.23 13.10
N ASP A 308 -7.09 -6.39 12.06
CA ASP A 308 -7.10 -6.84 10.67
C ASP A 308 -5.69 -7.20 10.15
N CYS A 309 -4.64 -6.71 10.80
CA CYS A 309 -3.26 -6.81 10.32
C CYS A 309 -2.83 -8.26 10.06
N GLU A 310 -3.27 -9.22 10.90
CA GLU A 310 -2.96 -10.62 10.69
C GLU A 310 -3.52 -11.16 9.37
N GLY A 311 -4.82 -10.92 9.13
CA GLY A 311 -5.50 -11.32 7.91
C GLY A 311 -4.92 -10.62 6.69
N ILE A 312 -4.65 -9.32 6.79
CA ILE A 312 -4.01 -8.55 5.71
C ILE A 312 -2.63 -9.13 5.36
N ILE A 313 -1.80 -9.51 6.35
CA ILE A 313 -0.52 -10.18 6.04
C ILE A 313 -0.78 -11.53 5.36
N LYS A 314 -1.62 -12.40 5.95
CA LYS A 314 -1.86 -13.76 5.44
C LYS A 314 -2.43 -13.79 4.02
N PHE A 315 -3.40 -12.93 3.73
CA PHE A 315 -4.18 -13.05 2.50
C PHE A 315 -3.81 -11.96 1.50
N THR A 316 -3.68 -10.71 1.96
CA THR A 316 -3.44 -9.58 1.05
C THR A 316 -1.98 -9.44 0.67
N VAL A 317 -1.07 -9.39 1.64
CA VAL A 317 0.36 -9.25 1.37
C VAL A 317 0.94 -10.54 0.81
N LEU A 318 0.55 -11.70 1.34
CA LEU A 318 1.13 -12.98 0.95
C LEU A 318 0.46 -13.65 -0.27
N GLN A 319 -0.83 -13.40 -0.55
CA GLN A 319 -1.55 -14.09 -1.65
C GLN A 319 -2.36 -13.18 -2.58
N GLY A 320 -2.36 -11.85 -2.37
CA GLY A 320 -3.09 -10.91 -3.24
C GLY A 320 -4.62 -10.99 -3.12
N LYS A 321 -5.13 -11.60 -2.04
CA LYS A 321 -6.56 -11.70 -1.72
C LYS A 321 -7.00 -10.63 -0.72
N VAL A 322 -8.27 -10.26 -0.72
CA VAL A 322 -8.83 -9.25 0.21
C VAL A 322 -9.75 -9.91 1.22
N VAL A 323 -9.58 -9.57 2.50
CA VAL A 323 -10.37 -10.14 3.62
C VAL A 323 -11.78 -9.54 3.65
N ASN A 324 -11.87 -8.22 3.82
CA ASN A 324 -13.12 -7.48 3.99
C ASN A 324 -13.34 -6.45 2.87
N PRO A 325 -13.46 -6.86 1.58
CA PRO A 325 -13.49 -5.92 0.47
C PRO A 325 -14.67 -4.94 0.54
N GLU A 326 -15.81 -5.36 1.07
CA GLU A 326 -17.01 -4.52 1.18
C GLU A 326 -16.82 -3.36 2.15
N LYS A 327 -15.95 -3.52 3.16
CA LYS A 327 -15.76 -2.56 4.24
C LYS A 327 -14.46 -1.78 4.16
N GLN A 328 -13.44 -2.33 3.48
CA GLN A 328 -12.07 -1.80 3.54
C GLN A 328 -11.48 -1.51 2.16
N LEU A 329 -11.90 -2.19 1.10
CA LEU A 329 -11.29 -2.00 -0.22
C LEU A 329 -11.75 -0.69 -0.84
N ARG A 330 -10.78 0.15 -1.22
CA ARG A 330 -11.01 1.40 -1.94
C ARG A 330 -10.87 1.26 -3.45
N GLY A 331 -9.98 0.40 -3.90
CA GLY A 331 -9.64 0.23 -5.30
C GLY A 331 -8.17 -0.17 -5.47
N GLY A 332 -7.64 0.02 -6.67
CA GLY A 332 -6.28 -0.37 -7.00
C GLY A 332 -6.13 -0.87 -8.43
N PHE A 333 -5.08 -1.66 -8.67
CA PHE A 333 -4.84 -2.29 -9.97
C PHE A 333 -4.27 -3.70 -9.82
N ASP A 334 -4.52 -4.51 -10.84
CA ASP A 334 -3.89 -5.81 -11.09
C ASP A 334 -3.45 -5.86 -12.55
N ARG A 335 -2.14 -5.66 -12.80
CA ARG A 335 -1.53 -5.63 -14.13
C ARG A 335 -1.46 -7.00 -14.80
N ARG A 336 -1.54 -8.09 -14.03
CA ARG A 336 -1.58 -9.46 -14.58
C ARG A 336 -2.95 -9.76 -15.16
N ARG A 337 -4.00 -9.27 -14.50
CA ARG A 337 -5.39 -9.39 -14.94
C ARG A 337 -5.85 -8.24 -15.82
N GLU A 338 -5.01 -7.22 -16.02
CA GLU A 338 -5.30 -5.99 -16.77
C GLU A 338 -6.55 -5.25 -16.27
N VAL A 339 -6.77 -5.26 -14.95
CA VAL A 339 -7.93 -4.60 -14.34
C VAL A 339 -7.50 -3.47 -13.40
N THR A 340 -8.31 -2.41 -13.37
CA THR A 340 -8.15 -1.27 -12.49
C THR A 340 -9.49 -0.90 -11.84
N SER A 341 -9.43 -0.31 -10.66
CA SER A 341 -10.57 0.27 -9.97
C SER A 341 -10.12 1.58 -9.35
N TRP A 342 -10.67 2.67 -9.86
CA TRP A 342 -10.44 4.02 -9.38
C TRP A 342 -11.71 4.56 -8.79
#